data_AF-A0A6G3CPY2-F1
#
_entry.id   AF-A0A6G3CPY2-F1
#
_cell.length_a   1.000
_cell.length_b   1.000
_cell.length_c   1.000
_cell.angle_alpha   90.00
_cell.angle_beta   90.00
_cell.angle_gamma   90.00
#
_symmetry.space_group_name_H-M   'P 1'
#
loop_
_entity.id
_entity.type
_entity.pdbx_description
1 polymer ?
#
loop_
_entity_poly.entity_id
_entity_poly.type
_entity_poly.pdbx_seq_one_letter_code
_entity_poly.pdbx_strand_id
1 'polypeptide(L)'
;MGEIEDAIERADREAFTREPPKTLKAQIGYLLRQMGSAKAVARELGVTADSVNRYRRGARKHARADVAAKIDDAVRTRWQPQVRKRRQRQAATTGGITVETRARFGYTAPVGTTDDGRFRRLTVHLPATYAQRLFDARNAGASEREMRGIVADGLKDVYFQDGGSRATGLSDVEINDIDYLDLDF
;
A
#
# COMPACT_ATOMS: atom_id res chain seq x y z
N MET A 1 7.39 1.79 -7.86
CA MET A 1 6.84 1.43 -6.54
C MET A 1 6.32 0.01 -6.68
N GLY A 2 6.26 -0.76 -5.61
CA GLY A 2 5.93 -2.19 -5.67
C GLY A 2 4.42 -2.41 -5.55
N GLU A 3 3.88 -3.46 -6.18
CA GLU A 3 2.44 -3.76 -6.17
C GLU A 3 1.89 -3.89 -4.74
N ILE A 4 2.64 -4.52 -3.83
CA ILE A 4 2.22 -4.67 -2.44
C ILE A 4 2.25 -3.33 -1.70
N GLU A 5 3.31 -2.55 -1.86
CA GLU A 5 3.40 -1.21 -1.25
C GLU A 5 2.24 -0.32 -1.72
N ASP A 6 1.97 -0.32 -3.03
CA ASP A 6 0.91 0.46 -3.65
C ASP A 6 -0.47 0.01 -3.14
N ALA A 7 -0.68 -1.30 -2.96
CA ALA A 7 -1.92 -1.84 -2.39
C ALA A 7 -2.14 -1.42 -0.93
N ILE A 8 -1.08 -1.44 -0.10
CA ILE A 8 -1.18 -0.96 1.29
C ILE A 8 -1.49 0.54 1.31
N GLU A 9 -0.86 1.33 0.44
CA GLU A 9 -1.16 2.76 0.33
C GLU A 9 -2.61 3.03 -0.11
N ARG A 10 -3.15 2.25 -1.07
CA ARG A 10 -4.55 2.36 -1.48
C ARG A 10 -5.50 2.05 -0.33
N ALA A 11 -5.29 0.93 0.37
CA ALA A 11 -6.08 0.53 1.54
C ALA A 11 -6.07 1.60 2.64
N ASP A 12 -4.90 2.18 2.90
CA ASP A 12 -4.73 3.28 3.86
C ASP A 12 -5.52 4.55 3.47
N ARG A 13 -5.67 4.82 2.17
CA ARG A 13 -6.43 5.98 1.67
C ARG A 13 -7.94 5.79 1.81
N GLU A 14 -8.42 4.57 1.68
CA GLU A 14 -9.84 4.23 1.89
C GLU A 14 -10.26 4.35 3.36
N ALA A 15 -9.30 4.27 4.28
CA ALA A 15 -9.50 4.47 5.71
C ALA A 15 -9.83 5.91 6.13
N PHE A 16 -9.78 6.89 5.23
CA PHE A 16 -9.94 8.29 5.60
C PHE A 16 -11.34 8.59 6.12
N THR A 17 -11.42 9.02 7.37
CA THR A 17 -12.68 9.42 8.01
C THR A 17 -13.07 10.86 7.70
N ARG A 18 -12.18 11.64 7.08
CA ARG A 18 -12.42 13.03 6.66
C ARG A 18 -11.78 13.27 5.31
N GLU A 19 -12.45 14.05 4.47
CA GLU A 19 -11.90 14.44 3.18
C GLU A 19 -10.60 15.25 3.34
N PRO A 20 -9.58 15.00 2.51
CA PRO A 20 -8.40 15.86 2.43
C PRO A 20 -8.75 17.29 2.02
N PRO A 21 -7.90 18.29 2.32
CA PRO A 21 -8.11 19.67 1.90
C PRO A 21 -8.23 19.76 0.37
N LYS A 22 -9.31 20.36 -0.13
CA LYS A 22 -9.60 20.45 -1.58
C LYS A 22 -8.95 21.65 -2.27
N THR A 23 -8.67 22.72 -1.53
CA THR A 23 -8.11 23.94 -2.14
C THR A 23 -6.58 23.93 -2.12
N LEU A 24 -5.97 24.40 -3.22
CA LEU A 24 -4.51 24.50 -3.34
C LEU A 24 -3.85 25.21 -2.15
N LYS A 25 -4.45 26.30 -1.67
CA LYS A 25 -3.97 27.04 -0.50
C LYS A 25 -3.99 26.18 0.76
N ALA A 26 -5.09 25.45 1.01
CA ALA A 26 -5.23 24.60 2.19
C ALA A 26 -4.31 23.37 2.12
N GLN A 27 -4.15 22.77 0.94
CA GLN A 27 -3.22 21.67 0.69
C GLN A 27 -1.77 22.09 0.99
N ILE A 28 -1.33 23.24 0.47
CA ILE A 28 0.01 23.76 0.76
C ILE A 28 0.16 24.14 2.24
N GLY A 29 -0.86 24.74 2.85
CA GLY A 29 -0.86 25.01 4.29
C GLY A 29 -0.76 23.73 5.15
N TYR A 30 -1.37 22.64 4.69
CA TYR A 30 -1.23 21.33 5.31
C TYR A 30 0.20 20.79 5.18
N LEU A 31 0.74 20.74 3.95
CA LEU A 31 2.10 20.25 3.69
C LEU A 31 3.16 21.05 4.44
N LEU A 32 2.99 22.37 4.56
CA LEU A 32 3.90 23.21 5.36
C LEU A 32 3.89 22.84 6.85
N ARG A 33 2.73 22.51 7.42
CA ARG A 33 2.65 22.04 8.82
C ARG A 33 3.29 20.67 9.01
N GLN A 34 3.20 19.79 8.00
CA GLN A 34 3.78 18.45 8.06
C GLN A 34 5.30 18.44 7.82
N MET A 35 5.80 19.30 6.92
CA MET A 35 7.19 19.28 6.46
C MET A 35 8.05 20.41 7.02
N GLY A 36 7.45 21.33 7.79
CA GLY A 36 8.12 22.41 8.52
C GLY A 36 8.60 23.59 7.68
N SER A 37 8.88 23.44 6.38
CA SER A 37 9.41 24.53 5.55
C SER A 37 8.94 24.52 4.09
N ALA A 38 8.89 25.71 3.48
CA ALA A 38 8.58 25.86 2.06
C ALA A 38 9.64 25.20 1.15
N LYS A 39 10.89 25.12 1.59
CA LYS A 39 11.99 24.47 0.84
C LYS A 39 11.79 22.95 0.79
N ALA A 40 11.34 22.34 1.89
CA ALA A 40 11.03 20.92 1.94
C ALA A 40 9.84 20.59 1.01
N VAL A 41 8.74 21.35 1.12
CA VAL A 41 7.56 21.20 0.24
C VAL A 41 7.94 21.42 -1.23
N ALA A 42 8.79 22.40 -1.53
CA ALA A 42 9.25 22.67 -2.89
C ALA A 42 10.02 21.49 -3.51
N ARG A 43 10.91 20.86 -2.72
CA ARG A 43 11.68 19.68 -3.13
C ARG A 43 10.77 18.51 -3.46
N GLU A 44 9.81 18.22 -2.59
CA GLU A 44 8.81 17.16 -2.79
C GLU A 44 8.03 17.35 -4.09
N LEU A 45 7.55 18.56 -4.33
CA LEU A 45 6.67 18.85 -5.46
C LEU A 45 7.44 19.10 -6.77
N GLY A 46 8.77 19.21 -6.72
CA GLY A 46 9.61 19.59 -7.86
C GLY A 46 9.34 21.03 -8.34
N VAL A 47 9.09 21.96 -7.41
CA VAL A 47 8.86 23.39 -7.71
C VAL A 47 9.80 24.29 -6.90
N THR A 48 9.73 25.61 -7.10
CA THR A 48 10.51 26.56 -6.29
C THR A 48 9.83 26.88 -4.96
N ALA A 49 10.61 27.23 -3.94
CA ALA A 49 10.08 27.71 -2.65
C ALA A 49 9.21 28.98 -2.81
N ASP A 50 9.52 29.84 -3.78
CA ASP A 50 8.66 30.97 -4.13
C ASP A 50 7.29 30.51 -4.65
N SER A 51 7.25 29.50 -5.52
CA SER A 51 5.99 28.92 -6.00
C SER A 51 5.12 28.43 -4.84
N VAL A 52 5.72 27.73 -3.86
CA VAL A 52 5.02 27.31 -2.62
C VAL A 52 4.50 28.51 -1.85
N ASN A 53 5.29 29.57 -1.68
CA ASN A 53 4.88 30.79 -0.97
C ASN A 53 3.77 31.56 -1.70
N ARG A 54 3.73 31.51 -3.04
CA ARG A 54 2.64 32.07 -3.85
C ARG A 54 1.35 31.29 -3.68
N TYR A 55 1.42 29.96 -3.68
CA TYR A 55 0.25 29.11 -3.40
C TYR A 55 -0.29 29.35 -1.99
N ARG A 56 0.60 29.39 -0.98
CA ARG A 56 0.28 29.65 0.43
C ARG A 56 -0.48 30.98 0.62
N ARG A 57 -0.06 32.04 -0.08
CA ARG A 57 -0.69 33.37 0.02
C ARG A 57 -1.89 33.55 -0.92
N GLY A 58 -2.16 32.59 -1.80
CA GLY A 58 -3.26 32.67 -2.78
C GLY A 58 -2.95 33.56 -3.99
N ALA A 59 -1.70 34.02 -4.15
CA ALA A 59 -1.25 34.79 -5.31
C ALA A 59 -1.20 33.95 -6.61
N ARG A 60 -1.29 32.62 -6.47
CA ARG A 60 -1.52 31.69 -7.57
C ARG A 60 -2.58 30.68 -7.13
N LYS A 61 -3.76 30.75 -7.75
CA LYS A 61 -4.92 29.90 -7.40
C LYS A 61 -4.88 28.52 -8.05
N HIS A 62 -4.16 28.38 -9.16
CA HIS A 62 -4.06 27.14 -9.93
C HIS A 62 -2.60 26.77 -10.19
N ALA A 63 -2.25 25.53 -9.84
CA ALA A 63 -1.00 24.90 -10.24
C ALA A 63 -1.14 24.31 -11.64
N ARG A 64 -0.02 24.00 -12.30
CA ARG A 64 -0.05 23.16 -13.50
C ARG A 64 -0.59 21.77 -13.13
N ALA A 65 -1.22 21.07 -14.06
CA ALA A 65 -1.88 19.79 -13.79
C ALA A 65 -0.94 18.75 -13.15
N ASP A 66 0.30 18.65 -13.65
CA ASP A 66 1.34 17.77 -13.10
C ASP A 66 1.71 18.11 -11.66
N VAL A 67 1.83 19.40 -11.34
CA VAL A 67 2.12 19.87 -9.98
C VAL A 67 0.91 19.69 -9.06
N ALA A 68 -0.31 19.91 -9.57
CA ALA A 68 -1.53 19.70 -8.81
C ALA A 68 -1.69 18.23 -8.40
N ALA A 69 -1.40 17.30 -9.30
CA ALA A 69 -1.40 15.86 -9.00
C ALA A 69 -0.37 15.51 -7.91
N LYS A 70 0.86 16.03 -8.00
CA LYS A 70 1.89 15.85 -6.96
C LYS A 70 1.48 16.42 -5.60
N ILE A 71 0.78 17.56 -5.59
CA ILE A 71 0.27 18.16 -4.36
C ILE A 71 -0.81 17.26 -3.74
N ASP A 72 -1.75 16.79 -4.55
CA ASP A 72 -2.82 15.91 -4.08
C ASP A 72 -2.26 14.61 -3.51
N ASP A 73 -1.33 13.97 -4.21
CA ASP A 73 -0.67 12.75 -3.74
C ASP A 73 0.13 12.99 -2.46
N ALA A 74 0.98 14.03 -2.41
CA ALA A 74 1.74 14.35 -1.20
C ALA A 74 0.85 14.65 0.02
N VAL A 75 -0.32 15.26 -0.20
CA VAL A 75 -1.34 15.49 0.84
C VAL A 75 -1.94 14.16 1.29
N ARG A 76 -2.44 13.35 0.36
CA ARG A 76 -3.09 12.06 0.64
C ARG A 76 -2.15 11.10 1.35
N THR A 77 -0.91 10.97 0.89
CA THR A 77 0.13 10.13 1.52
C THR A 77 0.37 10.50 2.98
N ARG A 78 0.17 11.76 3.36
CA ARG A 78 0.36 12.22 4.74
C ARG A 78 -0.94 12.37 5.52
N TRP A 79 -2.11 12.21 4.91
CA TRP A 79 -3.39 12.54 5.52
C TRP A 79 -3.79 11.51 6.60
N GLN A 80 -4.36 12.02 7.71
CA GLN A 80 -4.85 11.22 8.84
C GLN A 80 -3.91 10.08 9.30
N PRO A 81 -2.64 10.36 9.64
CA PRO A 81 -1.64 9.33 9.93
C PRO A 81 -2.00 8.44 11.15
N GLN A 82 -2.72 9.01 12.13
CA GLN A 82 -3.19 8.25 13.29
C GLN A 82 -4.31 7.26 12.95
N VAL A 83 -5.14 7.56 11.94
CA VAL A 83 -6.20 6.67 11.48
C VAL A 83 -5.57 5.45 10.79
N ARG A 84 -4.61 5.70 9.89
CA ARG A 84 -3.81 4.65 9.23
C ARG A 84 -3.14 3.74 10.25
N LYS A 85 -2.38 4.32 11.18
CA LYS A 85 -1.68 3.58 12.25
C LYS A 85 -2.66 2.75 13.10
N ARG A 86 -3.84 3.28 13.40
CA ARG A 86 -4.86 2.55 14.18
C ARG A 86 -5.42 1.36 13.40
N ARG A 87 -5.76 1.50 12.12
CA ARG A 87 -6.26 0.39 11.30
C ARG A 87 -5.21 -0.68 11.08
N GLN A 88 -3.99 -0.30 10.70
CA GLN A 88 -2.87 -1.24 10.57
C GLN A 88 -2.63 -2.02 11.87
N ARG A 89 -2.69 -1.35 13.04
CA ARG A 89 -2.59 -2.03 14.34
C ARG A 89 -3.76 -2.99 14.59
N GLN A 90 -5.00 -2.59 14.28
CA GLN A 90 -6.17 -3.45 14.44
C GLN A 90 -6.06 -4.70 13.56
N ALA A 91 -5.69 -4.53 12.30
CA ALA A 91 -5.42 -5.58 11.33
C ALA A 91 -4.33 -6.55 11.82
N ALA A 92 -3.19 -6.02 12.28
CA ALA A 92 -2.08 -6.81 12.80
C ALA A 92 -2.38 -7.57 14.11
N THR A 93 -3.41 -7.16 14.87
CA THR A 93 -3.68 -7.75 16.19
C THR A 93 -4.87 -8.69 16.21
N THR A 94 -5.93 -8.36 15.48
CA THR A 94 -7.21 -9.09 15.55
C THR A 94 -7.92 -9.20 14.21
N GLY A 95 -7.72 -8.23 13.31
CA GLY A 95 -8.53 -8.09 12.10
C GLY A 95 -8.08 -8.96 10.93
N GLY A 96 -6.77 -9.14 10.72
CA GLY A 96 -6.27 -9.69 9.45
C GLY A 96 -6.26 -8.67 8.31
N ILE A 97 -5.94 -9.17 7.11
CA ILE A 97 -6.00 -8.41 5.85
C ILE A 97 -6.75 -9.25 4.81
N THR A 98 -7.63 -8.66 4.03
CA THR A 98 -8.21 -9.33 2.86
C THR A 98 -7.37 -9.01 1.64
N VAL A 99 -6.91 -10.03 0.94
CA VAL A 99 -6.15 -9.92 -0.30
C VAL A 99 -7.08 -10.21 -1.47
N GLU A 100 -7.30 -9.22 -2.33
CA GLU A 100 -7.92 -9.41 -3.64
C GLU A 100 -6.84 -9.33 -4.72
N THR A 101 -6.68 -10.36 -5.54
CA THR A 101 -5.62 -10.37 -6.55
C THR A 101 -6.01 -11.16 -7.78
N ARG A 102 -5.51 -10.73 -8.95
CA ARG A 102 -5.42 -11.57 -10.14
C ARG A 102 -3.96 -11.70 -10.53
N ALA A 103 -3.41 -12.90 -10.41
CA ALA A 103 -2.00 -13.17 -10.68
C ALA A 103 -1.79 -14.60 -11.16
N ARG A 104 -0.60 -14.87 -11.71
CA ARG A 104 -0.08 -16.22 -11.93
C ARG A 104 0.55 -16.74 -10.65
N PHE A 105 0.52 -18.04 -10.42
CA PHE A 105 1.07 -18.64 -9.21
C PHE A 105 2.07 -19.74 -9.54
N GLY A 106 3.26 -19.65 -8.94
CA GLY A 106 4.26 -20.72 -8.93
C GLY A 106 4.08 -21.62 -7.72
N TYR A 107 4.41 -22.89 -7.86
CA TYR A 107 4.28 -23.90 -6.81
C TYR A 107 5.53 -24.77 -6.73
N THR A 108 5.95 -25.09 -5.50
CA THR A 108 6.97 -26.12 -5.26
C THR A 108 6.39 -27.22 -4.38
N ALA A 109 6.58 -28.46 -4.81
CA ALA A 109 6.20 -29.67 -4.09
C ALA A 109 7.29 -30.77 -4.28
N PRO A 110 7.29 -31.88 -3.52
CA PRO A 110 8.28 -32.95 -3.65
C PRO A 110 8.44 -33.51 -5.07
N VAL A 111 7.39 -33.45 -5.88
CA VAL A 111 7.38 -33.95 -7.27
C VAL A 111 7.97 -32.94 -8.28
N GLY A 112 8.33 -31.74 -7.84
CA GLY A 112 8.94 -30.68 -8.64
C GLY A 112 8.35 -29.30 -8.42
N THR A 113 8.94 -28.32 -9.09
CA THR A 113 8.42 -26.95 -9.18
C THR A 113 7.64 -26.79 -10.49
N THR A 114 6.51 -26.10 -10.42
CA THR A 114 5.69 -25.77 -11.59
C THR A 114 5.16 -24.36 -11.44
N ASP A 115 5.31 -23.58 -12.50
CA ASP A 115 4.48 -22.40 -12.69
C ASP A 115 3.13 -22.86 -13.22
N ASP A 116 2.08 -22.68 -12.42
CA ASP A 116 0.73 -22.80 -12.96
C ASP A 116 0.49 -21.60 -13.85
N GLY A 117 0.68 -21.79 -15.15
CA GLY A 117 0.56 -20.75 -16.16
C GLY A 117 -0.79 -20.03 -16.17
N ARG A 118 -1.79 -20.51 -15.43
CA ARG A 118 -3.12 -19.93 -15.32
C ARG A 118 -3.16 -18.80 -14.31
N PHE A 119 -3.69 -17.67 -14.77
CA PHE A 119 -4.10 -16.60 -13.86
C PHE A 119 -5.23 -17.07 -12.95
N ARG A 120 -5.11 -16.80 -11.66
CA ARG A 120 -6.16 -17.03 -10.67
C ARG A 120 -6.61 -15.69 -10.11
N ARG A 121 -7.93 -15.52 -9.99
CA ARG A 121 -8.53 -14.43 -9.22
C ARG A 121 -8.86 -14.97 -7.83
N LEU A 122 -8.24 -14.40 -6.81
CA LEU A 122 -8.40 -14.80 -5.43
C LEU A 122 -8.92 -13.62 -4.62
N THR A 123 -9.85 -13.89 -3.70
CA THR A 123 -10.25 -12.99 -2.62
C THR A 123 -10.14 -13.81 -1.34
N VAL A 124 -9.09 -13.57 -0.57
CA VAL A 124 -8.72 -14.42 0.57
C VAL A 124 -8.46 -13.56 1.78
N HIS A 125 -9.11 -13.90 2.89
CA HIS A 125 -8.86 -13.26 4.17
C HIS A 125 -7.68 -13.93 4.86
N LEU A 126 -6.59 -13.18 5.06
CA LEU A 126 -5.41 -13.63 5.77
C LEU A 126 -5.50 -13.25 7.26
N PRO A 127 -5.19 -14.18 8.19
CA PRO A 127 -5.17 -13.91 9.62
C PRO A 127 -4.24 -12.75 10.02
N ALA A 128 -4.49 -12.21 11.22
CA ALA A 128 -3.73 -11.10 11.81
C ALA A 128 -2.21 -11.31 11.83
N THR A 129 -1.73 -12.55 11.90
CA THR A 129 -0.30 -12.90 11.86
C THR A 129 0.37 -12.48 10.55
N TYR A 130 -0.28 -12.62 9.39
CA TYR A 130 0.28 -12.17 8.11
C TYR A 130 0.19 -10.65 7.96
N ALA A 131 -0.89 -10.04 8.45
CA ALA A 131 -1.01 -8.58 8.52
C ALA A 131 0.13 -7.97 9.35
N GLN A 132 0.41 -8.54 10.52
CA GLN A 132 1.51 -8.13 11.37
C GLN A 132 2.87 -8.27 10.65
N ARG A 133 3.17 -9.47 10.13
CA ARG A 133 4.42 -9.73 9.39
C ARG A 133 4.61 -8.73 8.24
N LEU A 134 3.55 -8.47 7.47
CA LEU A 134 3.58 -7.57 6.33
C LEU A 134 3.89 -6.13 6.75
N PHE A 135 3.21 -5.59 7.76
CA PHE A 135 3.46 -4.23 8.23
C PHE A 135 4.82 -4.09 8.92
N ASP A 136 5.26 -5.10 9.68
CA ASP A 136 6.58 -5.11 10.30
C ASP A 136 7.68 -5.09 9.24
N ALA A 137 7.57 -5.92 8.19
CA ALA A 137 8.49 -5.95 7.06
C ALA A 137 8.53 -4.59 6.32
N ARG A 138 7.36 -4.04 5.98
CA ARG A 138 7.26 -2.71 5.36
C ARG A 138 7.94 -1.64 6.19
N ASN A 139 7.66 -1.58 7.49
CA ASN A 139 8.23 -0.59 8.40
C ASN A 139 9.74 -0.75 8.58
N ALA A 140 10.27 -1.96 8.41
CA ALA A 140 11.70 -2.25 8.39
C ALA A 140 12.39 -1.92 7.03
N GLY A 141 11.62 -1.49 6.02
CA GLY A 141 12.14 -1.20 4.68
C GLY A 141 12.38 -2.44 3.83
N ALA A 142 11.62 -3.51 4.09
CA ALA A 142 11.67 -4.75 3.31
C ALA A 142 11.45 -4.49 1.81
N SER A 143 12.03 -5.36 0.99
CA SER A 143 11.83 -5.30 -0.46
C SER A 143 10.41 -5.70 -0.86
N GLU A 144 9.96 -5.24 -2.02
CA GLU A 144 8.70 -5.68 -2.65
C GLU A 144 8.60 -7.21 -2.77
N ARG A 145 9.73 -7.87 -3.08
CA ARG A 145 9.80 -9.34 -3.17
C ARG A 145 9.52 -10.01 -1.81
N GLU A 146 10.06 -9.45 -0.74
CA GLU A 146 9.88 -9.97 0.61
C GLU A 146 8.43 -9.78 1.08
N MET A 147 7.86 -8.59 0.88
CA MET A 147 6.46 -8.32 1.20
C MET A 147 5.51 -9.22 0.39
N ARG A 148 5.81 -9.46 -0.90
CA ARG A 148 5.06 -10.40 -1.73
C ARG A 148 5.16 -11.84 -1.22
N GLY A 149 6.33 -12.25 -0.75
CA GLY A 149 6.52 -13.57 -0.12
C GLY A 149 5.64 -13.77 1.11
N ILE A 150 5.45 -12.73 1.94
CA ILE A 150 4.56 -12.79 3.10
C ILE A 150 3.10 -13.00 2.67
N VAL A 151 2.66 -12.31 1.62
CA VAL A 151 1.31 -12.51 1.05
C VAL A 151 1.18 -13.90 0.45
N ALA A 152 2.20 -14.39 -0.26
CA ALA A 152 2.22 -15.71 -0.88
C ALA A 152 2.16 -16.84 0.16
N ASP A 153 2.91 -16.71 1.26
CA ASP A 153 2.82 -17.61 2.42
C ASP A 153 1.40 -17.65 2.99
N GLY A 154 0.77 -16.48 3.17
CA GLY A 154 -0.62 -16.42 3.64
C GLY A 154 -1.60 -17.10 2.70
N LEU A 155 -1.47 -16.88 1.39
CA LEU A 155 -2.30 -17.54 0.39
C LEU A 155 -2.03 -19.04 0.33
N LYS A 156 -0.78 -19.48 0.50
CA LYS A 156 -0.41 -20.89 0.62
C LYS A 156 -1.18 -21.53 1.76
N ASP A 157 -1.04 -20.99 2.95
CA ASP A 157 -1.53 -21.61 4.17
C ASP A 157 -3.07 -21.56 4.23
N VAL A 158 -3.68 -20.43 3.85
CA VAL A 158 -5.13 -20.23 3.94
C VAL A 158 -5.87 -20.78 2.72
N TYR A 159 -5.45 -20.43 1.51
CA TYR A 159 -6.18 -20.81 0.30
C TYR A 159 -5.74 -22.17 -0.21
N PHE A 160 -4.44 -22.38 -0.47
CA PHE A 160 -3.96 -23.58 -1.15
C PHE A 160 -3.92 -24.82 -0.26
N GLN A 161 -3.60 -24.65 1.02
CA GLN A 161 -3.56 -25.73 2.00
C GLN A 161 -4.83 -25.83 2.83
N ASP A 162 -5.72 -24.83 2.77
CA ASP A 162 -6.96 -24.79 3.56
C ASP A 162 -6.70 -25.07 5.05
N GLY A 163 -5.72 -24.35 5.63
CA GLY A 163 -5.30 -24.54 7.02
C GLY A 163 -4.60 -25.88 7.30
N GLY A 164 -4.11 -26.56 6.26
CA GLY A 164 -3.46 -27.87 6.34
C GLY A 164 -4.38 -29.05 6.04
N SER A 165 -5.63 -28.82 5.62
CA SER A 165 -6.58 -29.89 5.27
C SER A 165 -6.30 -30.52 3.89
N ARG A 166 -5.61 -29.79 2.99
CA ARG A 166 -5.29 -30.22 1.62
C ARG A 166 -3.88 -29.79 1.21
N ALA A 167 -3.39 -30.37 0.12
CA ALA A 167 -2.11 -29.99 -0.51
C ALA A 167 -0.93 -29.88 0.49
N THR A 168 -0.86 -30.75 1.49
CA THR A 168 0.15 -30.71 2.57
C THR A 168 1.59 -30.88 2.08
N GLY A 169 1.77 -31.45 0.88
CA GLY A 169 3.06 -31.53 0.20
C GLY A 169 3.47 -30.25 -0.53
N LEU A 170 2.64 -29.22 -0.58
CA LEU A 170 3.00 -27.93 -1.19
C LEU A 170 3.93 -27.18 -0.23
N SER A 171 5.20 -27.07 -0.57
CA SER A 171 6.20 -26.38 0.26
C SER A 171 6.18 -24.87 0.06
N ASP A 172 5.94 -24.43 -1.18
CA ASP A 172 6.01 -23.01 -1.52
C ASP A 172 4.95 -22.58 -2.55
N VAL A 173 4.57 -21.30 -2.45
CA VAL A 173 3.71 -20.59 -3.41
C VAL A 173 4.40 -19.28 -3.75
N GLU A 174 4.54 -19.00 -5.04
CA GLU A 174 5.04 -17.72 -5.53
C GLU A 174 3.93 -16.96 -6.24
N ILE A 175 3.91 -15.63 -6.12
CA ILE A 175 3.01 -14.75 -6.87
C ILE A 175 3.80 -14.13 -8.01
N ASN A 176 3.41 -14.49 -9.23
CA ASN A 176 4.03 -14.07 -10.49
C ASN A 176 3.01 -13.29 -11.32
N ASP A 177 3.48 -12.38 -12.19
CA ASP A 177 2.63 -11.66 -13.16
C ASP A 177 1.34 -11.11 -12.53
N ILE A 178 1.46 -10.13 -11.64
CA ILE A 178 0.31 -9.51 -10.97
C ILE A 178 -0.39 -8.59 -11.96
N ASP A 179 -1.64 -8.89 -12.33
CA ASP A 179 -2.50 -7.96 -13.08
C ASP A 179 -2.99 -6.83 -12.16
N TYR A 180 -3.41 -7.21 -10.96
CA TYR A 180 -3.76 -6.30 -9.87
C TYR A 180 -3.69 -7.04 -8.54
N LEU A 181 -3.40 -6.29 -7.47
CA LEU A 181 -3.49 -6.75 -6.09
C LEU A 181 -3.97 -5.60 -5.22
N ASP A 182 -5.03 -5.82 -4.44
CA ASP A 182 -5.58 -4.87 -3.49
C ASP A 182 -5.70 -5.50 -2.10
N LEU A 183 -5.67 -4.65 -1.09
CA LEU A 183 -5.76 -5.03 0.32
C LEU A 183 -6.92 -4.27 0.97
N ASP A 184 -7.61 -4.93 1.90
CA ASP A 184 -8.56 -4.27 2.82
C ASP A 184 -8.29 -4.69 4.27
N PHE A 185 -8.33 -3.72 5.18
CA PHE A 185 -8.08 -3.87 6.62
C PHE A 185 -8.44 -2.61 7.41
#